data_AF-A0AA35ZXV2-F1
#
_entry.id   AF-A0AA35ZXV2-F1
#
_cell.length_a   1.000
_cell.length_b   1.000
_cell.length_c   1.000
_cell.angle_alpha   90.00
_cell.angle_beta   90.00
_cell.angle_gamma   90.00
#
_symmetry.space_group_name_H-M   'P 1'
#
loop_
_entity.id
_entity.type
_entity.pdbx_description
1 polymer ?
#
loop_
_entity_poly.entity_id
_entity_poly.type
_entity_poly.pdbx_seq_one_letter_code
_entity_poly.pdbx_strand_id
1 'polypeptide(L)'
;MERLPSLLSPLSSFRSSVALRPATAARFHIARASFASSTQMEAEHYKFGPYKIDQKEVFYSTDLSYALVNLRPLLPAHVLVCPKREVKRFVDLTTEETSDLWISAQKIGRQLEKYHKASSLTFAIQDGPQAGQTVPHVHIHIVPRKGGDFENNDEIYDAIDEKEKELKKTLDLDKERKDRSMEEMAKEADEYRKLIF
;
A
#
# COMPACT_ATOMS: atom_id res chain seq x y z
N MET A 1 1.97 36.63 -20.46
CA MET A 1 2.39 35.27 -20.09
C MET A 1 3.74 35.37 -19.42
N GLU A 2 3.71 35.45 -18.09
CA GLU A 2 4.87 35.72 -17.23
C GLU A 2 5.86 34.56 -17.25
N ARG A 3 7.15 34.89 -17.34
CA ARG A 3 8.28 33.95 -17.31
C ARG A 3 8.78 33.83 -15.88
N LEU A 4 8.90 32.60 -15.38
CA LEU A 4 9.58 32.27 -14.11
C LEU A 4 11.06 32.70 -14.17
N PRO A 5 11.61 33.35 -13.12
CA PRO A 5 13.03 33.66 -13.08
C PRO A 5 13.88 32.46 -12.63
N SER A 6 14.94 32.21 -13.39
CA SER A 6 15.98 31.20 -13.15
C SER A 6 16.86 31.56 -11.94
N LEU A 7 16.86 30.71 -10.92
CA LEU A 7 17.82 30.76 -9.82
C LEU A 7 19.07 29.94 -10.17
N LEU A 8 20.09 30.62 -10.71
CA LEU A 8 21.45 30.11 -10.80
C LEU A 8 22.38 31.09 -10.06
N SER A 9 22.89 30.67 -8.90
CA SER A 9 24.00 31.32 -8.21
C SER A 9 25.25 30.43 -8.28
N PRO A 10 26.45 30.96 -8.58
CA PRO A 10 27.62 30.13 -8.79
C PRO A 10 28.27 29.64 -7.49
N LEU A 11 28.80 28.42 -7.57
CA LEU A 11 29.54 27.66 -6.58
C LEU A 11 30.75 28.42 -6.01
N SER A 12 30.88 28.45 -4.68
CA SER A 12 32.15 28.75 -4.01
C SER A 12 32.78 27.45 -3.53
N SER A 13 33.97 27.16 -4.06
CA SER A 13 34.81 26.00 -3.74
C SER A 13 35.44 26.15 -2.35
N PHE A 14 35.06 25.28 -1.41
CA PHE A 14 35.82 25.05 -0.18
C PHE A 14 36.46 23.66 -0.26
N ARG A 15 37.78 23.64 -0.51
CA ARG A 15 38.61 22.44 -0.35
C ARG A 15 39.02 22.34 1.12
N SER A 16 38.56 21.29 1.80
CA SER A 16 39.14 20.88 3.08
C SER A 16 39.82 19.53 2.89
N SER A 17 41.14 19.53 3.03
CA SER A 17 41.99 18.33 2.99
C SER A 17 41.96 17.64 4.34
N VAL A 18 41.28 16.50 4.44
CA VAL A 18 41.38 15.61 5.60
C VAL A 18 42.23 14.40 5.20
N ALA A 19 43.35 14.22 5.88
CA ALA A 19 44.26 13.11 5.69
C ALA A 19 43.66 11.80 6.25
N LEU A 20 43.54 10.78 5.39
CA LEU A 20 43.13 9.43 5.78
C LEU A 20 44.32 8.69 6.42
N ARG A 21 44.16 8.25 7.67
CA ARG A 21 45.06 7.27 8.32
C ARG A 21 44.58 5.85 7.96
N PRO A 22 45.48 4.88 7.72
CA PRO A 22 45.08 3.52 7.40
C PRO A 22 44.55 2.80 8.65
N ALA A 23 43.36 2.22 8.55
CA ALA A 23 42.78 1.39 9.60
C ALA A 23 43.39 -0.03 9.54
N THR A 24 43.89 -0.49 10.68
CA THR A 24 44.41 -1.85 10.91
C THR A 24 43.27 -2.86 10.87
N ALA A 25 43.38 -3.90 10.02
CA ALA A 25 42.39 -4.96 9.92
C ALA A 25 42.47 -5.92 11.13
N ALA A 26 41.49 -5.86 12.01
CA ALA A 26 41.29 -6.88 13.05
C ALA A 26 40.52 -8.08 12.45
N ARG A 27 41.15 -9.25 12.44
CA ARG A 27 40.51 -10.52 12.06
C ARG A 27 39.61 -11.00 13.20
N PHE A 28 38.29 -10.89 13.02
CA PHE A 28 37.32 -11.57 13.88
C PHE A 28 37.01 -12.97 13.35
N HIS A 29 37.27 -13.99 14.15
CA HIS A 29 36.76 -15.34 13.93
C HIS A 29 35.28 -15.37 14.32
N ILE A 30 34.39 -15.55 13.34
CA ILE A 30 32.97 -15.82 13.61
C ILE A 30 32.80 -17.32 13.78
N ALA A 31 32.57 -17.76 15.01
CA ALA A 31 32.07 -19.10 15.30
C ALA A 31 30.63 -19.22 14.77
N ARG A 32 30.37 -20.20 13.90
CA ARG A 32 29.03 -20.56 13.45
C ARG A 32 28.28 -21.23 14.59
N ALA A 33 27.44 -20.48 15.30
CA ALA A 33 26.38 -21.05 16.12
C ALA A 33 25.14 -21.25 15.24
N SER A 34 24.87 -22.50 14.88
CA SER A 34 23.59 -22.91 14.30
C SER A 34 22.56 -22.88 15.42
N PHE A 35 21.72 -21.84 15.43
CA PHE A 35 20.47 -21.86 16.17
C PHE A 35 19.35 -22.10 15.16
N ALA A 36 18.93 -23.35 15.04
CA ALA A 36 17.61 -23.67 14.53
C ALA A 36 16.61 -23.16 15.58
N SER A 37 16.15 -21.91 15.42
CA SER A 37 15.02 -21.42 16.18
C SER A 37 13.76 -21.96 15.53
N SER A 38 13.20 -23.00 16.14
CA SER A 38 11.83 -23.43 15.89
C SER A 38 10.90 -22.34 16.42
N THR A 39 10.66 -21.31 15.62
CA THR A 39 9.59 -20.37 15.87
C THR A 39 8.30 -21.12 15.55
N GLN A 40 7.56 -21.47 16.60
CA GLN A 40 6.13 -21.67 16.48
C GLN A 40 5.59 -20.42 15.77
N MET A 41 5.04 -20.59 14.57
CA MET A 41 4.40 -19.49 13.87
C MET A 41 3.18 -19.10 14.71
N GLU A 42 3.30 -18.05 15.52
CA GLU A 42 2.12 -17.30 15.92
C GLU A 42 1.42 -16.95 14.61
N ALA A 43 0.18 -17.42 14.45
CA ALA A 43 -0.60 -17.09 13.26
C ALA A 43 -0.62 -15.56 13.16
N GLU A 44 -0.06 -14.99 12.08
CA GLU A 44 -0.12 -13.54 11.87
C GLU A 44 -1.62 -13.17 11.78
N HIS A 45 -2.12 -12.45 12.78
CA HIS A 45 -3.49 -11.98 12.79
C HIS A 45 -3.53 -10.59 12.15
N TYR A 46 -4.12 -10.49 10.97
CA TYR A 46 -4.32 -9.21 10.29
C TYR A 46 -5.60 -8.52 10.77
N LYS A 47 -5.54 -7.20 10.95
CA LYS A 47 -6.68 -6.36 11.37
C LYS A 47 -6.83 -5.17 10.44
N PHE A 48 -8.06 -4.89 10.05
CA PHE A 48 -8.43 -3.69 9.31
C PHE A 48 -9.44 -2.88 10.14
N GLY A 49 -8.95 -1.99 11.00
CA GLY A 49 -9.78 -1.32 12.00
C GLY A 49 -10.49 -2.34 12.91
N PRO A 50 -11.83 -2.30 13.04
CA PRO A 50 -12.56 -3.26 13.88
C PRO A 50 -12.66 -4.66 13.26
N TYR A 51 -12.26 -4.86 12.01
CA TYR A 51 -12.45 -6.11 11.28
C TYR A 51 -11.22 -7.02 11.39
N LYS A 52 -11.46 -8.32 11.60
CA LYS A 52 -10.44 -9.35 11.47
C LYS A 52 -10.36 -9.77 10.01
N ILE A 53 -9.16 -9.83 9.45
CA ILE A 53 -8.93 -10.21 8.06
C ILE A 53 -8.39 -11.64 8.04
N ASP A 54 -8.99 -12.51 7.22
CA ASP A 54 -8.51 -13.87 7.03
C ASP A 54 -7.22 -13.84 6.20
N GLN A 55 -6.24 -14.68 6.57
CA GLN A 55 -4.98 -14.78 5.83
C GLN A 55 -5.20 -15.08 4.35
N LYS A 56 -6.29 -15.76 4.00
CA LYS A 56 -6.66 -16.06 2.62
C LYS A 56 -6.93 -14.82 1.79
N GLU A 57 -7.29 -13.68 2.39
CA GLU A 57 -7.52 -12.42 1.70
C GLU A 57 -6.22 -11.63 1.48
N VAL A 58 -5.15 -11.97 2.22
CA VAL A 58 -3.87 -11.26 2.22
C VAL A 58 -2.90 -11.90 1.23
N PHE A 59 -2.44 -11.13 0.23
CA PHE A 59 -1.56 -11.64 -0.82
C PHE A 59 -0.10 -11.14 -0.73
N TYR A 60 0.17 -10.16 0.13
CA TYR A 60 1.50 -9.60 0.35
C TYR A 60 1.63 -9.12 1.80
N SER A 61 2.81 -9.28 2.41
CA SER A 61 3.10 -8.86 3.78
C SER A 61 4.59 -8.57 3.93
N THR A 62 4.91 -7.54 4.70
CA THR A 62 6.24 -7.20 5.20
C THR A 62 6.22 -7.23 6.74
N ASP A 63 7.30 -6.78 7.39
CA ASP A 63 7.31 -6.62 8.85
C ASP A 63 6.38 -5.49 9.33
N LEU A 64 6.08 -4.50 8.48
CA LEU A 64 5.34 -3.29 8.86
C LEU A 64 4.02 -3.08 8.11
N SER A 65 3.81 -3.74 6.97
CA SER A 65 2.63 -3.56 6.12
C SER A 65 2.08 -4.90 5.62
N TYR A 66 0.85 -4.87 5.13
CA TYR A 66 0.24 -5.99 4.43
C TYR A 66 -0.73 -5.50 3.36
N ALA A 67 -1.03 -6.34 2.37
CA ALA A 67 -1.96 -6.04 1.31
C ALA A 67 -3.04 -7.11 1.17
N LEU A 68 -4.28 -6.66 0.99
CA LEU A 68 -5.46 -7.49 0.92
C LEU A 68 -6.32 -7.14 -0.30
N VAL A 69 -7.05 -8.14 -0.78
CA VAL A 69 -8.08 -7.94 -1.81
C VAL A 69 -9.31 -7.26 -1.21
N ASN A 70 -9.99 -6.41 -1.98
CA ASN A 70 -11.09 -5.60 -1.45
C ASN A 70 -12.45 -6.35 -1.50
N LEU A 71 -13.24 -6.36 -0.44
CA LEU A 71 -14.56 -7.02 -0.43
C LEU A 71 -15.50 -6.48 -1.53
N ARG A 72 -15.49 -5.16 -1.77
CA ARG A 72 -16.32 -4.46 -2.76
C ARG A 72 -15.45 -3.59 -3.67
N PRO A 73 -14.75 -4.19 -4.64
CA PRO A 73 -13.78 -3.45 -5.45
C PRO A 73 -14.46 -2.39 -6.33
N LEU A 74 -13.91 -1.17 -6.33
CA LEU A 74 -14.38 -0.06 -7.18
C LEU A 74 -14.26 -0.37 -8.68
N LEU A 75 -13.14 -0.96 -9.06
CA LEU A 75 -12.90 -1.51 -10.38
C LEU A 75 -12.22 -2.87 -10.16
N PRO A 76 -12.25 -3.77 -11.14
CA PRO A 76 -11.50 -5.03 -11.05
C PRO A 76 -10.06 -4.76 -10.58
N ALA A 77 -9.55 -5.60 -9.67
CA ALA A 77 -8.22 -5.48 -9.07
C ALA A 77 -7.99 -4.29 -8.11
N HIS A 78 -9.06 -3.63 -7.63
CA HIS A 78 -8.93 -2.70 -6.51
C HIS A 78 -8.49 -3.49 -5.26
N VAL A 79 -7.26 -3.23 -4.81
CA VAL A 79 -6.69 -3.78 -3.57
C VAL A 79 -6.35 -2.69 -2.57
N LEU A 80 -6.11 -3.09 -1.32
CA LEU A 80 -5.71 -2.20 -0.23
C LEU A 80 -4.32 -2.57 0.27
N VAL A 81 -3.51 -1.57 0.65
CA VAL A 81 -2.26 -1.75 1.39
C VAL A 81 -2.36 -0.99 2.71
N CYS A 82 -2.13 -1.67 3.82
CA CYS A 82 -2.33 -1.16 5.17
C CYS A 82 -1.06 -1.37 6.02
N PRO A 83 -0.77 -0.50 7.00
CA PRO A 83 0.22 -0.80 8.02
C PRO A 83 -0.30 -1.93 8.92
N LYS A 84 0.58 -2.75 9.50
CA LYS A 84 0.22 -3.76 10.50
C LYS A 84 -0.21 -3.10 11.81
N ARG A 85 0.37 -1.94 12.15
CA ARG A 85 -0.03 -1.14 13.31
C ARG A 85 -1.31 -0.34 12.99
N GLU A 86 -2.35 -0.55 13.79
CA GLU A 86 -3.63 0.13 13.62
C GLU A 86 -3.53 1.61 14.00
N VAL A 87 -3.32 2.47 13.01
CA VAL A 87 -3.39 3.93 13.13
C VAL A 87 -4.52 4.49 12.28
N LYS A 88 -5.20 5.52 12.80
CA LYS A 88 -6.37 6.11 12.12
C LYS A 88 -5.97 7.13 11.07
N ARG A 89 -4.90 7.89 11.33
CA ARG A 89 -4.47 8.99 10.48
C ARG A 89 -3.10 8.73 9.89
N PHE A 90 -2.89 9.18 8.66
CA PHE A 90 -1.60 9.05 7.98
C PHE A 90 -0.47 9.76 8.75
N VAL A 91 -0.79 10.88 9.39
CA VAL A 91 0.16 11.65 10.22
C VAL A 91 0.61 10.92 11.48
N ASP A 92 -0.06 9.83 11.88
CA ASP A 92 0.30 9.03 13.06
C ASP A 92 1.30 7.89 12.73
N LEU A 93 1.66 7.72 11.44
CA LEU A 93 2.66 6.75 11.01
C LEU A 93 4.07 7.19 11.38
N THR A 94 4.94 6.21 11.68
CA THR A 94 6.38 6.50 11.77
C THR A 94 6.98 6.69 10.37
N THR A 95 8.21 7.17 10.31
CA THR A 95 8.95 7.29 9.04
C THR A 95 9.18 5.93 8.39
N GLU A 96 9.46 4.91 9.19
CA GLU A 96 9.69 3.53 8.74
C GLU A 96 8.40 2.93 8.15
N GLU A 97 7.27 3.09 8.85
CA GLU A 97 5.97 2.61 8.36
C GLU A 97 5.54 3.35 7.11
N THR A 98 5.72 4.67 7.06
CA THR A 98 5.40 5.48 5.87
C THR A 98 6.20 5.01 4.67
N SER A 99 7.50 4.75 4.86
CA SER A 99 8.39 4.27 3.81
C SER A 99 7.99 2.87 3.35
N ASP A 100 7.79 1.94 4.28
CA ASP A 100 7.42 0.55 3.98
C ASP A 100 6.06 0.46 3.27
N LEU A 101 5.09 1.26 3.71
CA LEU A 101 3.75 1.33 3.11
C LEU A 101 3.79 1.75 1.64
N TRP A 102 4.51 2.84 1.32
CA TRP A 102 4.61 3.35 -0.05
C TRP A 102 5.50 2.48 -0.95
N ILE A 103 6.58 1.89 -0.43
CA ILE A 103 7.40 0.92 -1.17
C ILE A 103 6.57 -0.31 -1.51
N SER A 104 5.79 -0.82 -0.55
CA SER A 104 4.86 -1.93 -0.76
C SER A 104 3.82 -1.58 -1.83
N ALA A 105 3.18 -0.41 -1.72
CA ALA A 105 2.19 0.06 -2.69
C ALA A 105 2.79 0.19 -4.10
N GLN A 106 4.00 0.72 -4.23
CA GLN A 106 4.69 0.83 -5.52
C GLN A 106 4.95 -0.54 -6.15
N LYS A 107 5.45 -1.52 -5.37
CA LYS A 107 5.71 -2.89 -5.85
C LYS A 107 4.43 -3.56 -6.32
N ILE A 108 3.38 -3.49 -5.50
CA ILE A 108 2.07 -4.09 -5.78
C ILE A 108 1.47 -3.45 -7.03
N GLY A 109 1.43 -2.12 -7.08
CA GLY A 109 0.90 -1.39 -8.23
C GLY A 109 1.58 -1.80 -9.54
N ARG A 110 2.91 -1.88 -9.57
CA ARG A 110 3.65 -2.32 -10.76
C ARG A 110 3.23 -3.71 -11.23
N GLN A 111 3.09 -4.67 -10.31
CA GLN A 111 2.72 -6.03 -10.69
C GLN A 111 1.26 -6.13 -11.12
N LEU A 112 0.35 -5.45 -10.43
CA LEU A 112 -1.08 -5.44 -10.78
C LEU A 112 -1.34 -4.73 -12.11
N GLU A 113 -0.66 -3.61 -12.38
CA GLU A 113 -0.76 -2.91 -13.67
C GLU A 113 -0.41 -3.85 -14.82
N LYS A 114 0.73 -4.53 -14.72
CA LYS A 114 1.18 -5.51 -15.71
C LYS A 114 0.22 -6.70 -15.82
N TYR A 115 -0.16 -7.30 -14.70
CA TYR A 115 -1.01 -8.50 -14.66
C TYR A 115 -2.39 -8.23 -15.30
N HIS A 116 -2.99 -7.08 -14.98
CA HIS A 116 -4.31 -6.70 -15.49
C HIS A 116 -4.26 -6.07 -16.87
N LYS A 117 -3.08 -5.90 -17.48
CA LYS A 117 -2.89 -5.17 -18.76
C LYS A 117 -3.49 -3.77 -18.69
N ALA A 118 -3.31 -3.13 -17.55
CA ALA A 118 -3.63 -1.72 -17.35
C ALA A 118 -2.52 -0.85 -17.94
N SER A 119 -2.81 0.44 -18.11
CA SER A 119 -1.85 1.44 -18.62
C SER A 119 -1.58 2.57 -17.63
N SER A 120 -2.28 2.57 -16.49
CA SER A 120 -2.14 3.56 -15.43
C SER A 120 -2.59 2.97 -14.09
N LEU A 121 -2.31 3.67 -13.01
CA LEU A 121 -2.71 3.30 -11.64
C LEU A 121 -3.31 4.52 -10.94
N THR A 122 -4.34 4.30 -10.15
CA THR A 122 -4.81 5.26 -9.14
C THR A 122 -4.31 4.79 -7.77
N PHE A 123 -3.58 5.67 -7.08
CA PHE A 123 -3.24 5.53 -5.66
C PHE A 123 -4.02 6.59 -4.88
N ALA A 124 -4.77 6.19 -3.86
CA ALA A 124 -5.54 7.12 -3.04
C ALA A 124 -5.45 6.78 -1.56
N ILE A 125 -5.44 7.81 -0.72
CA ILE A 125 -5.61 7.71 0.73
C ILE A 125 -6.71 8.68 1.13
N GLN A 126 -7.73 8.17 1.80
CA GLN A 126 -8.77 8.97 2.44
C GLN A 126 -8.40 9.15 3.92
N ASP A 127 -7.66 10.22 4.23
CA ASP A 127 -7.11 10.44 5.57
C ASP A 127 -8.07 11.21 6.49
N GLY A 128 -8.99 10.47 7.12
CA GLY A 128 -9.95 10.98 8.10
C GLY A 128 -11.40 11.09 7.56
N PRO A 129 -12.39 11.27 8.45
CA PRO A 129 -13.81 11.17 8.07
C PRO A 129 -14.25 12.17 6.99
N GLN A 130 -13.71 13.39 7.01
CA GLN A 130 -14.02 14.44 6.03
C GLN A 130 -13.40 14.17 4.65
N ALA A 131 -12.41 13.29 4.57
CA ALA A 131 -11.78 12.84 3.33
C ALA A 131 -12.38 11.53 2.80
N GLY A 132 -13.51 11.06 3.37
CA GLY A 132 -14.19 9.85 2.91
C GLY A 132 -13.89 8.58 3.72
N GLN A 133 -12.96 8.62 4.68
CA GLN A 133 -12.51 7.42 5.41
C GLN A 133 -13.66 6.71 6.14
N THR A 134 -13.95 5.47 5.77
CA THR A 134 -14.98 4.67 6.44
C THR A 134 -14.45 3.71 7.49
N VAL A 135 -13.32 3.06 7.22
CA VAL A 135 -12.61 2.22 8.19
C VAL A 135 -11.51 3.04 8.86
N PRO A 136 -11.51 3.20 10.20
CA PRO A 136 -10.55 4.02 10.92
C PRO A 136 -9.20 3.31 11.06
N HIS A 137 -8.59 2.96 9.93
CA HIS A 137 -7.26 2.40 9.78
C HIS A 137 -6.67 2.95 8.49
N VAL A 138 -5.45 3.48 8.48
CA VAL A 138 -4.80 3.97 7.26
C VAL A 138 -4.72 2.85 6.23
N HIS A 139 -5.07 3.16 4.99
CA HIS A 139 -4.92 2.26 3.87
C HIS A 139 -4.74 3.05 2.56
N ILE A 140 -3.95 2.49 1.65
CA ILE A 140 -3.78 2.97 0.30
C ILE A 140 -4.66 2.14 -0.62
N HIS A 141 -5.58 2.78 -1.32
CA HIS A 141 -6.27 2.17 -2.46
C HIS A 141 -5.32 2.08 -3.64
N ILE A 142 -5.24 0.92 -4.26
CA ILE A 142 -4.51 0.73 -5.52
C ILE A 142 -5.51 0.21 -6.54
N VAL A 143 -5.71 0.97 -7.60
CA VAL A 143 -6.67 0.62 -8.67
C VAL A 143 -5.95 0.68 -10.02
N PRO A 144 -5.71 -0.48 -10.67
CA PRO A 144 -5.24 -0.51 -12.05
C PRO A 144 -6.27 0.07 -13.02
N ARG A 145 -5.81 0.91 -13.95
CA ARG A 145 -6.66 1.72 -14.83
C ARG A 145 -6.45 1.40 -16.31
N LYS A 146 -7.54 1.40 -17.09
CA LYS A 146 -7.57 1.23 -18.54
C LYS A 146 -8.31 2.40 -19.19
N GLY A 147 -8.00 2.71 -20.45
CA GLY A 147 -8.77 3.70 -21.19
C GLY A 147 -10.26 3.35 -21.24
N GLY A 148 -11.12 4.27 -20.81
CA GLY A 148 -12.58 4.10 -20.81
C GLY A 148 -13.12 3.17 -19.71
N ASP A 149 -12.33 2.82 -18.69
CA ASP A 149 -12.80 2.03 -17.54
C ASP A 149 -13.68 2.82 -16.57
N PHE A 150 -13.67 4.14 -16.70
CA PHE A 150 -14.41 5.08 -15.88
C PHE A 150 -14.73 6.30 -16.76
N GLU A 151 -15.99 6.73 -16.76
CA GLU A 151 -16.47 7.77 -17.70
C GLU A 151 -15.75 9.11 -17.47
N ASN A 152 -15.64 9.54 -16.22
CA ASN A 152 -14.99 10.79 -15.82
C ASN A 152 -13.91 10.52 -14.77
N ASN A 153 -12.64 10.52 -15.18
CA ASN A 153 -11.52 10.17 -14.29
C ASN A 153 -11.42 11.01 -13.02
N ASP A 154 -11.84 12.29 -13.08
CA ASP A 154 -11.78 13.21 -11.95
C ASP A 154 -12.84 12.89 -10.88
N GLU A 155 -13.91 12.17 -11.25
CA GLU A 155 -14.97 11.72 -10.33
C GLU A 155 -14.60 10.42 -9.62
N ILE A 156 -13.42 9.83 -9.88
CA ILE A 156 -13.04 8.59 -9.21
C ILE A 156 -12.95 8.76 -7.70
N TYR A 157 -12.57 9.95 -7.22
CA TYR A 157 -12.47 10.24 -5.79
C TYR A 157 -13.84 10.29 -5.14
N ASP A 158 -14.78 11.01 -5.75
CA ASP A 158 -16.18 11.05 -5.32
C ASP A 158 -16.78 9.65 -5.37
N ALA A 159 -16.45 8.84 -6.38
CA ALA A 159 -16.91 7.46 -6.49
C ALA A 159 -16.26 6.51 -5.47
N ILE A 160 -15.07 6.78 -4.93
CA ILE A 160 -14.55 6.02 -3.77
C ILE A 160 -15.33 6.48 -2.53
N ASP A 161 -15.41 7.80 -2.29
CA ASP A 161 -16.09 8.42 -1.14
C ASP A 161 -17.57 8.03 -1.01
N GLU A 162 -18.36 8.22 -2.07
CA GLU A 162 -19.79 7.94 -2.09
C GLU A 162 -20.06 6.46 -1.93
N LYS A 163 -19.29 5.62 -2.62
CA LYS A 163 -19.50 4.15 -2.60
C LYS A 163 -19.00 3.52 -1.31
N GLU A 164 -18.07 4.15 -0.61
CA GLU A 164 -17.75 3.79 0.77
C GLU A 164 -18.84 4.27 1.76
N LYS A 165 -19.42 5.47 1.56
CA LYS A 165 -20.53 5.99 2.39
C LYS A 165 -21.81 5.15 2.30
N GLU A 166 -22.07 4.48 1.18
CA GLU A 166 -23.17 3.51 1.01
C GLU A 166 -23.11 2.35 2.04
N LEU A 167 -21.97 2.12 2.70
CA LEU A 167 -21.84 1.21 3.84
C LEU A 167 -22.78 1.55 5.02
N LYS A 168 -23.40 2.75 5.04
CA LYS A 168 -24.30 3.22 6.13
C LYS A 168 -25.71 3.65 5.72
N LYS A 169 -26.11 3.64 4.45
CA LYS A 169 -27.47 4.03 4.05
C LYS A 169 -28.12 3.01 3.14
N THR A 170 -29.23 2.48 3.62
CA THR A 170 -30.10 1.55 2.91
C THR A 170 -30.75 2.22 1.67
N LEU A 171 -30.74 1.48 0.56
CA LEU A 171 -31.63 1.57 -0.62
C LEU A 171 -31.46 2.77 -1.59
N ASP A 172 -30.70 2.58 -2.67
CA ASP A 172 -31.25 2.15 -3.98
C ASP A 172 -30.22 2.21 -5.15
N LEU A 173 -29.00 2.71 -4.93
CA LEU A 173 -27.90 2.66 -5.92
C LEU A 173 -26.95 1.45 -5.73
N ASP A 174 -27.14 0.70 -4.64
CA ASP A 174 -26.30 -0.44 -4.21
C ASP A 174 -26.63 -1.78 -4.93
N LYS A 175 -27.57 -1.80 -5.88
CA LYS A 175 -28.11 -3.05 -6.46
C LYS A 175 -27.14 -3.84 -7.33
N GLU A 176 -26.06 -3.24 -7.82
CA GLU A 176 -25.13 -3.90 -8.75
C GLU A 176 -23.84 -4.43 -8.10
N ARG A 177 -23.49 -4.00 -6.88
CA ARG A 177 -22.28 -4.46 -6.18
C ARG A 177 -22.62 -5.38 -5.03
N LYS A 178 -22.57 -6.68 -5.31
CA LYS A 178 -22.64 -7.71 -4.29
C LYS A 178 -21.29 -7.88 -3.60
N ASP A 179 -21.32 -8.13 -2.30
CA ASP A 179 -20.16 -8.65 -1.58
C ASP A 179 -19.60 -9.86 -2.32
N ARG A 180 -18.28 -9.84 -2.55
CA ARG A 180 -17.61 -11.01 -3.08
C ARG A 180 -17.59 -12.10 -2.04
N SER A 181 -17.71 -13.35 -2.49
CA SER A 181 -17.56 -14.49 -1.60
C SER A 181 -16.11 -14.63 -1.13
N MET A 182 -15.92 -15.25 0.03
CA MET A 182 -14.58 -15.58 0.53
C MET A 182 -13.80 -16.49 -0.44
N GLU A 183 -14.49 -17.33 -1.21
CA GLU A 183 -13.85 -18.18 -2.22
C GLU A 183 -13.29 -17.36 -3.38
N GLU A 184 -14.06 -16.39 -3.90
CA GLU A 184 -13.60 -15.48 -4.95
C GLU A 184 -12.42 -14.63 -4.48
N MET A 185 -12.50 -14.08 -3.27
CA MET A 185 -11.43 -13.28 -2.68
C MET A 185 -10.17 -14.10 -2.43
N ALA A 186 -10.31 -15.31 -1.87
CA ALA A 186 -9.19 -16.21 -1.63
C ALA A 186 -8.49 -16.60 -2.94
N LYS A 187 -9.28 -16.87 -4.00
CA LYS A 187 -8.75 -17.19 -5.32
C LYS A 187 -7.98 -16.02 -5.94
N GLU A 188 -8.53 -14.81 -5.87
CA GLU A 188 -7.82 -13.61 -6.35
C GLU A 188 -6.52 -13.38 -5.58
N ALA A 189 -6.55 -13.49 -4.25
CA ALA A 189 -5.36 -13.37 -3.44
C ALA A 189 -4.31 -14.46 -3.78
N ASP A 190 -4.73 -15.70 -4.04
CA ASP A 190 -3.86 -16.78 -4.51
C ASP A 190 -3.22 -16.49 -5.87
N GLU A 191 -3.96 -15.86 -6.77
CA GLU A 191 -3.42 -15.39 -8.05
C GLU A 191 -2.38 -14.30 -7.84
N TYR A 192 -2.63 -13.35 -6.94
CA TYR A 192 -1.70 -12.28 -6.64
C TYR A 192 -0.45 -12.75 -5.86
N ARG A 193 -0.55 -13.74 -4.98
CA ARG A 193 0.61 -14.35 -4.30
C ARG A 193 1.63 -14.96 -5.27
N LYS A 194 1.17 -15.36 -6.47
CA LYS A 194 2.05 -15.90 -7.52
C LYS A 194 2.82 -14.81 -8.27
N LEU A 195 2.46 -13.54 -8.09
CA LEU A 195 3.19 -12.43 -8.66
C LEU A 195 4.48 -12.20 -7.87
N ILE A 196 5.56 -11.90 -8.57
CA ILE A 196 6.87 -11.65 -7.97
C ILE A 196 6.94 -10.17 -7.60
N PHE A 197 6.93 -9.85 -6.31
CA PHE A 197 6.97 -8.46 -5.78
C PHE A 197 8.37 -8.00 -5.40
#